data_AF-A0A958EDD0-F1
#
_entry.id   AF-A0A958EDD0-F1
#
_cell.length_a   1.000
_cell.length_b   1.000
_cell.length_c   1.000
_cell.angle_alpha   90.00
_cell.angle_beta   90.00
_cell.angle_gamma   90.00
#
_symmetry.space_group_name_H-M   'P 1'
#
loop_
_entity.id
_entity.type
_entity.pdbx_description
1 polymer ?
#
loop_
_entity_poly.entity_id
_entity_poly.type
_entity_poly.pdbx_seq_one_letter_code
_entity_poly.pdbx_strand_id
1 'polypeptide(L)'
;MPDVITAKTQHIDIMDFLDNGIIREASFREKIAAIDWAGQYRDAKVIIKGCDRVPIPTWAYMMLAAYLAPHAKRIFWGEPCSAVPVYVRED
;
A
#
# COMPACT_ATOMS: atom_id res chain seq x y z
N MET A 1 -4.46 6.43 -30.79
CA MET A 1 -3.78 5.60 -29.78
C MET A 1 -4.16 6.19 -28.43
N PRO A 2 -5.20 5.68 -27.75
CA PRO A 2 -5.72 6.36 -26.58
C PRO A 2 -4.87 6.04 -25.34
N ASP A 3 -4.44 7.12 -24.70
CA ASP A 3 -4.23 7.29 -23.26
C ASP A 3 -3.03 6.63 -22.58
N VAL A 4 -1.87 7.23 -22.83
CA VAL A 4 -0.79 7.41 -21.84
C VAL A 4 -1.28 8.37 -20.74
N ILE A 5 -2.32 8.00 -20.00
CA ILE A 5 -2.64 8.68 -18.73
C ILE A 5 -1.61 8.16 -17.74
N THR A 6 -0.71 9.04 -17.31
CA THR A 6 0.34 8.79 -16.31
C THR A 6 -0.26 8.10 -15.09
N ALA A 7 -0.19 6.76 -15.05
CA ALA A 7 -0.63 5.98 -13.90
C ALA A 7 0.25 6.39 -12.71
N LYS A 8 -0.32 7.21 -11.82
CA LYS A 8 0.37 7.77 -10.66
C LYS A 8 0.90 6.59 -9.83
N THR A 9 2.22 6.43 -9.80
CA THR A 9 2.86 5.41 -8.97
C THR A 9 3.02 6.00 -7.57
N GLN A 10 2.41 5.37 -6.58
CA GLN A 10 2.43 5.76 -5.18
C GLN A 10 3.14 4.70 -4.37
N HIS A 11 3.96 5.11 -3.40
CA HIS A 11 4.70 4.20 -2.53
C HIS A 11 4.20 4.37 -1.10
N ILE A 12 3.94 3.27 -0.41
CA ILE A 12 3.62 3.24 1.01
C ILE A 12 4.74 2.46 1.69
N ASP A 13 5.41 3.08 2.67
CA ASP A 13 6.35 2.35 3.52
C ASP A 13 5.60 1.85 4.76
N ILE A 14 5.57 0.53 4.96
CA ILE A 14 4.92 -0.06 6.13
C ILE A 14 5.61 0.35 7.45
N MET A 15 6.86 0.82 7.37
CA MET A 15 7.59 1.32 8.54
C MET A 15 7.04 2.64 9.09
N ASP A 16 6.34 3.45 8.27
CA ASP A 16 5.70 4.69 8.74
C ASP A 16 4.59 4.42 9.78
N PHE A 17 4.09 3.18 9.80
CA PHE A 17 3.07 2.75 10.74
C PHE A 17 3.62 2.18 12.05
N LEU A 18 4.95 2.13 12.23
CA LEU A 18 5.56 1.69 13.47
C LEU A 18 5.18 2.60 14.64
N ASP A 19 5.02 1.98 15.80
CA ASP A 19 4.78 2.60 17.10
C ASP A 19 5.79 2.00 18.08
N ASN A 20 6.75 2.83 18.51
CA ASN A 20 7.88 2.42 19.34
C ASN A 20 8.69 1.26 18.73
N GLY A 21 8.91 1.31 17.42
CA GLY A 21 9.74 0.35 16.69
C GLY A 21 9.05 -0.97 16.33
N ILE A 22 7.76 -1.12 16.64
CA ILE A 22 6.96 -2.31 16.26
C ILE A 22 5.60 -1.90 15.69
N ILE A 23 4.94 -2.79 14.96
CA ILE A 23 3.54 -2.58 14.56
C ILE A 23 2.62 -2.94 15.73
N ARG A 24 1.85 -1.97 16.22
CA ARG A 24 0.77 -2.17 17.19
C ARG A 24 -0.57 -2.05 16.50
N GLU A 25 -1.45 -3.04 16.68
CA GLU A 25 -2.72 -3.09 15.95
C GLU A 25 -3.59 -1.84 16.14
N ALA A 26 -3.74 -1.35 17.37
CA ALA A 26 -4.55 -0.16 17.66
C ALA A 26 -4.04 1.09 16.92
N SER A 27 -2.74 1.41 17.06
CA SER A 27 -2.11 2.55 16.38
C SER A 27 -2.13 2.39 14.86
N PHE A 28 -1.90 1.18 14.36
CA PHE A 28 -1.95 0.88 12.93
C PHE A 28 -3.35 1.17 12.36
N ARG A 29 -4.40 0.66 13.00
CA ARG A 29 -5.80 0.86 12.61
C ARG A 29 -6.19 2.34 12.59
N GLU A 30 -5.74 3.10 13.58
CA GLU A 30 -5.97 4.54 13.65
C GLU A 30 -5.29 5.28 12.49
N LYS A 31 -4.00 5.01 12.26
CA LYS A 31 -3.23 5.64 11.18
C LYS A 31 -3.83 5.35 9.80
N ILE A 32 -4.18 4.10 9.51
CA ILE A 32 -4.78 3.74 8.20
C ILE A 32 -6.19 4.31 8.04
N ALA A 33 -6.96 4.46 9.11
CA ALA A 33 -8.30 5.05 9.06
C ALA A 33 -8.27 6.56 8.76
N ALA A 34 -7.17 7.23 9.12
CA ALA A 34 -6.99 8.66 8.85
C ALA A 34 -6.57 8.97 7.39
N ILE A 35 -6.24 7.96 6.58
CA ILE A 35 -5.80 8.14 5.19
C ILE A 35 -7.02 8.35 4.28
N ASP A 36 -6.97 9.39 3.44
CA ASP A 36 -7.92 9.57 2.33
C ASP A 36 -7.59 8.62 1.16
N TRP A 37 -8.07 7.38 1.27
CA TRP A 37 -7.78 6.34 0.28
C TRP A 37 -8.32 6.65 -1.11
N ALA A 38 -9.55 7.18 -1.17
CA ALA A 38 -10.25 7.46 -2.42
C ALA A 38 -9.66 8.65 -3.18
N GLY A 39 -9.24 9.70 -2.49
CA GLY A 39 -8.60 10.86 -3.11
C GLY A 39 -7.15 10.60 -3.51
N GLN A 40 -6.39 9.86 -2.69
CA GLN A 40 -4.94 9.68 -2.91
C GLN A 40 -4.60 8.55 -3.89
N TYR A 41 -5.40 7.47 -3.91
CA TYR A 41 -5.04 6.22 -4.61
C TYR A 41 -5.99 5.83 -5.75
N ARG A 42 -6.90 6.71 -6.16
CA ARG A 42 -7.77 6.46 -7.32
C ARG A 42 -6.95 6.12 -8.56
N ASP A 43 -7.21 4.93 -9.10
CA ASP A 43 -6.59 4.37 -10.31
C ASP A 43 -5.05 4.32 -10.26
N ALA A 44 -4.48 4.41 -9.05
CA ALA A 44 -3.05 4.46 -8.83
C ALA A 44 -2.41 3.07 -8.95
N LYS A 45 -1.13 3.07 -9.31
CA LYS A 45 -0.24 1.92 -9.08
C LYS A 45 0.40 2.10 -7.71
N VAL A 46 0.14 1.21 -6.77
CA VAL A 46 0.63 1.32 -5.40
C VAL A 46 1.67 0.26 -5.11
N ILE A 47 2.80 0.66 -4.53
CA ILE A 47 3.88 -0.24 -4.10
C ILE A 47 3.97 -0.14 -2.58
N ILE A 48 3.69 -1.24 -1.88
CA ILE A 48 3.86 -1.37 -0.44
C ILE A 48 5.27 -1.90 -0.19
N LYS A 49 6.09 -1.08 0.44
CA LYS A 49 7.47 -1.36 0.79
C LYS A 49 7.59 -1.70 2.27
N GLY A 50 8.67 -2.37 2.60
CA GLY A 50 9.08 -2.64 3.98
C GLY A 50 10.50 -3.19 3.96
N CYS A 51 11.25 -2.90 5.02
CA CYS A 51 12.58 -3.43 5.21
C CYS A 51 12.57 -4.59 6.22
N ASP A 52 13.50 -5.51 6.04
CA ASP A 52 13.71 -6.75 6.80
C ASP A 52 14.20 -6.56 8.24
N ARG A 53 14.49 -5.32 8.66
CA ARG A 53 15.02 -5.01 10.00
C ARG A 53 14.01 -5.13 11.13
N VAL A 54 12.72 -5.01 10.83
CA VAL A 54 11.66 -5.05 11.84
C VAL A 54 10.66 -6.14 11.45
N PRO A 55 10.28 -7.04 12.38
CA PRO A 55 9.26 -8.04 12.10
C PRO A 55 7.92 -7.33 11.90
N ILE A 56 7.40 -7.38 10.67
CA ILE A 56 6.09 -6.83 10.32
C ILE A 56 5.08 -7.98 10.23
N PRO A 57 3.97 -7.92 10.99
CA PRO A 57 2.93 -8.95 10.91
C PRO A 57 2.28 -8.99 9.52
N THR A 58 2.04 -10.18 8.98
CA THR A 58 1.38 -10.37 7.68
C THR A 58 0.03 -9.66 7.58
N TRP A 59 -0.73 -9.62 8.67
CA TRP A 59 -2.04 -8.96 8.70
C TRP A 59 -1.95 -7.46 8.35
N ALA A 60 -0.85 -6.77 8.67
CA ALA A 60 -0.69 -5.35 8.37
C ALA A 60 -0.64 -5.09 6.85
N TYR A 61 0.08 -5.94 6.11
CA TYR A 61 0.09 -5.92 4.65
C TYR A 61 -1.28 -6.23 4.06
N MET A 62 -1.98 -7.22 4.62
CA MET A 62 -3.33 -7.59 4.16
C MET A 62 -4.33 -6.46 4.39
N MET A 63 -4.22 -5.75 5.52
CA MET A 63 -5.06 -4.58 5.78
C MET A 63 -4.81 -3.47 4.76
N LEU A 64 -3.56 -3.08 4.50
CA LEU A 64 -3.27 -2.07 3.47
C LEU A 64 -3.82 -2.47 2.12
N ALA A 65 -3.63 -3.73 1.72
CA ALA A 65 -4.19 -4.24 0.46
C ALA A 65 -5.72 -4.15 0.42
N ALA A 66 -6.40 -4.48 1.51
CA ALA A 66 -7.86 -4.40 1.60
C ALA A 66 -8.40 -2.96 1.47
N TYR A 67 -7.74 -1.98 2.08
CA TYR A 67 -8.10 -0.56 1.96
C TYR A 67 -7.78 0.02 0.57
N LEU A 68 -6.71 -0.46 -0.07
CA LEU A 68 -6.28 -0.01 -1.39
C LEU A 68 -7.12 -0.61 -2.52
N ALA A 69 -7.51 -1.89 -2.43
CA ALA A 69 -8.20 -2.62 -3.49
C ALA A 69 -9.41 -1.89 -4.13
N PRO A 70 -10.31 -1.24 -3.37
CA PRO A 70 -11.45 -0.52 -3.98
C PRO A 70 -11.05 0.73 -4.76
N HIS A 71 -9.84 1.27 -4.57
CA HIS A 71 -9.44 2.57 -5.12
C HIS A 71 -8.30 2.46 -6.14
N ALA A 72 -7.29 1.65 -5.84
CA ALA A 72 -6.10 1.46 -6.67
C ALA A 72 -6.36 0.55 -7.87
N LYS A 73 -5.64 0.81 -8.97
CA LYS A 73 -5.68 -0.04 -10.17
C LYS A 73 -4.79 -1.27 -10.02
N ARG A 74 -3.64 -1.12 -9.35
CA ARG A 74 -2.68 -2.20 -9.12
C ARG A 74 -1.98 -2.02 -7.79
N ILE A 75 -1.78 -3.10 -7.05
CA ILE A 75 -1.04 -3.12 -5.78
C ILE A 75 0.11 -4.10 -5.92
N PHE A 76 1.29 -3.69 -5.46
CA PHE A 76 2.52 -4.47 -5.49
C PHE A 76 3.15 -4.51 -4.10
N TRP A 77 3.91 -5.56 -3.82
CA TRP A 77 4.75 -5.67 -2.62
C TRP A 77 6.23 -5.68 -2.97
N GLY A 78 7.06 -5.07 -2.11
CA GLY A 78 8.51 -5.06 -2.22
C GLY A 78 9.08 -3.78 -2.85
N GLU A 79 10.33 -3.84 -3.30
CA GLU A 79 11.02 -2.70 -3.88
C GLU A 79 10.66 -2.49 -5.36
N PRO A 80 10.71 -1.26 -5.92
CA PRO A 80 10.27 -0.96 -7.28
C PRO A 80 10.90 -1.83 -8.37
N CYS A 81 12.14 -2.27 -8.18
CA CYS A 81 12.87 -3.13 -9.13
C CYS A 81 12.53 -4.62 -9.00
N SER A 82 11.90 -5.05 -7.90
CA SER A 82 11.58 -6.45 -7.59
C SER A 82 10.13 -6.63 -7.12
N ALA A 83 9.26 -5.66 -7.42
CA ALA A 83 7.93 -5.59 -6.87
C ALA A 83 7.03 -6.70 -7.45
N VAL A 84 6.41 -7.48 -6.57
CA VAL A 84 5.50 -8.56 -6.95
C VAL A 84 4.07 -8.03 -6.99
N PRO A 85 3.31 -8.22 -8.09
CA PRO A 85 1.92 -7.82 -8.14
C PRO A 85 1.08 -8.69 -7.20
N VAL A 86 0.29 -8.07 -6.34
CA VAL A 86 -0.62 -8.78 -5.43
C VAL A 86 -2.09 -8.55 -5.73
N TYR A 87 -2.39 -7.45 -6.41
CA TYR A 87 -3.74 -7.13 -6.84
C TYR A 87 -3.68 -6.34 -8.14
N VAL A 88 -4.56 -6.71 -9.07
CA VAL A 88 -4.81 -5.97 -10.31
C VAL A 88 -6.32 -5.89 -10.45
N ARG A 89 -6.84 -4.67 -10.57
CA ARG A 89 -8.24 -4.45 -10.92
C ARG A 89 -8.35 -4.52 -12.44
N GLU A 90 -9.18 -5.43 -12.92
CA GLU A 90 -9.56 -5.48 -14.33
C GLU A 90 -10.48 -4.29 -14.65
N ASP A 91 -10.32 -3.72 -15.85
CA ASP A 91 -11.14 -2.60 -16.34
C ASP A 91 -12.42 -3.11 -17.01
#